data_AF-A0A913Y4F8-F1
#
_entry.id   AF-A0A913Y4F8-F1
#
_cell.length_a   1.000
_cell.length_b   1.000
_cell.length_c   1.000
_cell.angle_alpha   90.00
_cell.angle_beta   90.00
_cell.angle_gamma   90.00
#
_symmetry.space_group_name_H-M   'P 1'
#
loop_
_entity.id
_entity.type
_entity.pdbx_description
1 polymer ?
#
loop_
_entity_poly.entity_id
_entity_poly.type
_entity_poly.pdbx_seq_one_letter_code
_entity_poly.pdbx_strand_id
1 'polypeptide(L)'
;MRLYVVIIAIMVTVCVSAPTRQDQNIEVRREKSKGLNAQISLLKERIAALENKMKKSQGRIKGRIGALEGKMKKAQGKIRAIKKELWSYKEFCHKRHTHWQPRSKAPIMYLDRHHLSCYKRYYLKSFVLERQGNWNSAYIRYAFKCCRYVFIVL
;
A
#
# COMPACT_ATOMS: atom_id res chain seq x y z
N MET A 1 -98.52 -5.61 -18.66
CA MET A 1 -98.07 -5.62 -17.25
C MET A 1 -97.03 -6.70 -16.95
N ARG A 2 -97.28 -8.00 -17.21
CA ARG A 2 -96.35 -9.10 -16.80
C ARG A 2 -94.97 -9.11 -17.48
N LEU A 3 -94.87 -8.76 -18.77
CA LEU A 3 -93.59 -8.78 -19.51
C LEU A 3 -92.63 -7.65 -19.07
N TYR A 4 -93.18 -6.50 -18.71
CA TYR A 4 -92.41 -5.31 -18.31
C TYR A 4 -91.70 -5.51 -16.97
N VAL A 5 -92.34 -6.22 -16.04
CA VAL A 5 -91.77 -6.57 -14.73
C VAL A 5 -90.59 -7.53 -14.87
N VAL A 6 -90.67 -8.48 -15.81
CA VAL A 6 -89.58 -9.44 -16.08
C VAL A 6 -88.37 -8.74 -16.69
N ILE A 7 -88.58 -7.82 -17.65
CA ILE A 7 -87.49 -7.06 -18.26
C ILE A 7 -86.81 -6.14 -17.24
N ILE A 8 -87.57 -5.48 -16.36
CA ILE A 8 -87.00 -4.66 -15.29
C ILE A 8 -86.23 -5.53 -14.28
N ALA A 9 -86.74 -6.69 -13.90
CA ALA A 9 -86.04 -7.62 -13.00
C ALA A 9 -84.71 -8.12 -13.60
N ILE A 10 -84.69 -8.41 -14.92
CA ILE A 10 -83.47 -8.81 -15.63
C ILE A 10 -82.48 -7.62 -15.71
N MET A 11 -82.95 -6.41 -16.02
CA MET A 11 -82.06 -5.24 -16.08
C MET A 11 -81.49 -4.86 -14.71
N VAL A 12 -82.27 -4.97 -13.63
CA VAL A 12 -81.79 -4.72 -12.26
C VAL A 12 -80.78 -5.78 -11.83
N THR A 13 -81.02 -7.07 -12.14
CA THR A 13 -80.06 -8.14 -11.83
C THR A 13 -78.76 -8.02 -12.62
N VAL A 14 -78.83 -7.65 -13.91
CA VAL A 14 -77.64 -7.41 -14.73
C VAL A 14 -76.86 -6.18 -14.23
N CYS A 15 -77.54 -5.06 -13.93
CA CYS A 15 -76.88 -3.84 -13.43
C CYS A 15 -76.26 -4.01 -12.03
N VAL A 16 -76.82 -4.86 -11.17
CA VAL A 16 -76.26 -5.13 -9.82
C VAL A 16 -75.05 -6.07 -9.88
N SER A 17 -74.92 -6.88 -10.92
CA SER A 17 -73.83 -7.85 -11.08
C SER A 17 -72.55 -7.30 -11.74
N ALA A 18 -72.59 -6.10 -12.32
CA ALA A 18 -71.42 -5.46 -12.91
C ALA A 18 -70.50 -4.90 -11.80
N PRO A 19 -69.23 -5.33 -11.71
CA PRO A 19 -68.32 -4.84 -10.67
C PRO A 19 -68.17 -3.33 -10.79
N THR A 20 -68.31 -2.63 -9.66
CA THR A 20 -68.19 -1.18 -9.65
C THR A 20 -66.74 -0.78 -9.96
N ARG A 21 -66.51 0.40 -10.55
CA ARG A 21 -65.17 0.93 -10.82
C ARG A 21 -64.30 0.98 -9.55
N GLN A 22 -64.92 1.02 -8.37
CA GLN A 22 -64.26 1.00 -7.07
C GLN A 22 -63.72 -0.40 -6.72
N ASP A 23 -64.43 -1.47 -7.04
CA ASP A 23 -63.99 -2.86 -6.81
C ASP A 23 -62.77 -3.21 -7.66
N GLN A 24 -62.74 -2.79 -8.93
CA GLN A 24 -61.57 -2.99 -9.80
C GLN A 24 -60.30 -2.29 -9.27
N ASN A 25 -60.45 -1.12 -8.64
CA ASN A 25 -59.32 -0.35 -8.09
C ASN A 25 -58.77 -1.00 -6.81
N ILE A 26 -59.62 -1.72 -6.06
CA ILE A 26 -59.24 -2.50 -4.87
C ILE A 26 -58.44 -3.74 -5.30
N GLU A 27 -58.88 -4.46 -6.33
CA GLU A 27 -58.19 -5.64 -6.88
C GLU A 27 -56.76 -5.30 -7.32
N VAL A 28 -56.60 -4.23 -8.11
CA VAL A 28 -55.29 -3.75 -8.59
C VAL A 28 -54.35 -3.37 -7.43
N ARG A 29 -54.88 -2.71 -6.38
CA ARG A 29 -54.08 -2.40 -5.18
C ARG A 29 -53.65 -3.68 -4.45
N ARG A 30 -54.50 -4.70 -4.42
CA ARG A 30 -54.21 -5.98 -3.77
C ARG A 30 -53.11 -6.73 -4.50
N GLU A 31 -53.15 -6.77 -5.83
CA GLU A 31 -52.08 -7.37 -6.65
C GLU A 31 -50.75 -6.63 -6.49
N LYS A 32 -50.79 -5.29 -6.53
CA LYS A 32 -49.60 -4.47 -6.27
C LYS A 32 -49.02 -4.71 -4.88
N SER A 33 -49.88 -4.87 -3.86
CA SER A 33 -49.47 -5.21 -2.49
C SER A 33 -48.83 -6.60 -2.41
N LYS A 34 -49.38 -7.61 -3.08
CA LYS A 34 -48.77 -8.95 -3.18
C LYS A 34 -47.39 -8.90 -3.85
N GLY A 35 -47.28 -8.18 -4.97
CA GLY A 35 -46.02 -8.00 -5.69
C GLY A 35 -44.97 -7.29 -4.82
N LEU A 36 -45.36 -6.25 -4.09
CA LEU A 36 -44.48 -5.54 -3.18
C LEU A 36 -44.03 -6.43 -2.01
N ASN A 37 -44.93 -7.23 -1.44
CA ASN A 37 -44.60 -8.15 -0.35
C ASN A 37 -43.62 -9.25 -0.80
N ALA A 38 -43.75 -9.75 -2.03
CA ALA A 38 -42.80 -10.71 -2.61
C ALA A 38 -41.42 -10.08 -2.86
N GLN A 39 -41.36 -8.81 -3.27
CA GLN A 39 -40.09 -8.09 -3.39
C GLN A 39 -39.43 -7.88 -2.01
N ILE A 40 -40.23 -7.57 -0.99
CA ILE A 40 -39.74 -7.41 0.39
C ILE A 40 -39.15 -8.72 0.93
N SER A 41 -39.79 -9.87 0.69
CA SER A 41 -39.24 -11.15 1.14
C SER A 41 -37.91 -11.48 0.46
N LEU A 42 -37.82 -11.28 -0.86
CA LEU A 42 -36.58 -11.47 -1.61
C LEU A 42 -35.45 -10.54 -1.11
N LEU A 43 -35.78 -9.29 -0.82
CA LEU A 43 -34.80 -8.33 -0.28
C LEU A 43 -34.30 -8.75 1.10
N LYS A 44 -35.17 -9.26 1.97
CA LYS A 44 -34.78 -9.77 3.29
C LYS A 44 -33.78 -10.93 3.17
N GLU A 45 -34.02 -11.88 2.27
CA GLU A 45 -33.11 -12.99 2.02
C GLU A 45 -31.74 -12.52 1.50
N ARG A 46 -31.74 -11.55 0.58
CA ARG A 46 -30.51 -10.96 0.05
C ARG A 46 -29.71 -10.23 1.13
N ILE A 47 -30.37 -9.49 2.02
CA ILE A 47 -29.72 -8.80 3.15
C ILE A 47 -29.07 -9.84 4.06
N ALA A 48 -29.78 -10.90 4.45
CA ALA A 48 -29.22 -11.95 5.29
C ALA A 48 -28.00 -12.64 4.62
N ALA A 49 -28.06 -12.89 3.31
CA ALA A 49 -26.94 -13.44 2.56
C ALA A 49 -25.73 -12.49 2.51
N LEU A 50 -25.96 -11.18 2.36
CA LEU A 50 -24.90 -10.17 2.38
C LEU A 50 -24.26 -10.05 3.77
N GLU A 51 -25.04 -10.04 4.84
CA GLU A 51 -24.53 -10.03 6.22
C GLU A 51 -23.60 -11.22 6.49
N ASN A 52 -23.98 -12.41 6.05
CA ASN A 52 -23.14 -13.61 6.19
C ASN A 52 -21.83 -13.49 5.39
N LYS A 53 -21.87 -12.94 4.17
CA LYS A 53 -20.65 -12.68 3.38
C LYS A 53 -19.76 -11.63 4.06
N MET A 54 -20.34 -10.59 4.65
CA MET A 54 -19.61 -9.57 5.40
C MET A 54 -18.93 -10.17 6.65
N LYS A 55 -19.64 -10.97 7.44
CA LYS A 55 -19.04 -11.65 8.61
C LYS A 55 -17.87 -12.54 8.20
N LYS A 56 -18.01 -13.28 7.09
CA LYS A 56 -16.94 -14.14 6.55
C LYS A 56 -15.73 -13.33 6.08
N SER A 57 -15.95 -12.20 5.39
CA SER A 57 -14.85 -11.34 4.94
C SER A 57 -14.15 -10.66 6.13
N GLN A 58 -14.90 -10.17 7.12
CA GLN A 58 -14.36 -9.62 8.36
C GLN A 58 -13.47 -10.62 9.10
N GLY A 59 -13.91 -11.88 9.23
CA GLY A 59 -13.10 -12.94 9.83
C GLY A 59 -11.78 -13.18 9.08
N ARG A 60 -11.83 -13.21 7.75
CA ARG A 60 -10.63 -13.34 6.90
C ARG A 60 -9.67 -12.14 7.07
N ILE A 61 -10.20 -10.92 7.11
CA ILE A 61 -9.40 -9.71 7.30
C ILE A 61 -8.72 -9.75 8.68
N LYS A 62 -9.46 -10.07 9.74
CA LYS A 62 -8.91 -10.20 11.11
C LYS A 62 -7.77 -11.23 11.17
N GLY A 63 -7.94 -12.39 10.53
CA GLY A 63 -6.89 -13.41 10.45
C GLY A 63 -5.63 -12.92 9.72
N ARG A 64 -5.80 -12.22 8.60
CA ARG A 64 -4.67 -11.63 7.85
C ARG A 64 -3.95 -10.55 8.65
N ILE A 65 -4.68 -9.69 9.37
CA ILE A 65 -4.11 -8.65 10.23
C ILE A 65 -3.24 -9.29 11.32
N GLY A 66 -3.77 -10.28 12.06
CA GLY A 66 -3.00 -10.96 13.10
C GLY A 66 -1.74 -11.66 12.57
N ALA A 67 -1.83 -12.29 11.39
CA ALA A 67 -0.66 -12.88 10.74
C ALA A 67 0.39 -11.84 10.32
N LEU A 68 -0.04 -10.67 9.83
CA LEU A 68 0.85 -9.56 9.49
C LEU A 68 1.51 -8.98 10.74
N GLU A 69 0.77 -8.75 11.82
CA GLU A 69 1.30 -8.28 13.10
C GLU A 69 2.37 -9.23 13.65
N GLY A 70 2.12 -10.55 13.56
CA GLY A 70 3.10 -11.57 13.95
C GLY A 70 4.38 -11.49 13.10
N LYS A 71 4.26 -11.33 11.78
CA LYS A 71 5.42 -11.14 10.89
C LYS A 71 6.17 -9.84 11.19
N MET A 72 5.46 -8.75 11.46
CA MET A 72 6.04 -7.46 11.82
C MET A 72 6.84 -7.54 13.13
N LYS A 73 6.31 -8.19 14.17
CA LYS A 73 7.04 -8.42 15.43
C LYS A 73 8.33 -9.22 15.20
N LYS A 74 8.28 -10.28 14.39
CA LYS A 74 9.48 -11.07 14.04
C LYS A 74 10.50 -10.25 13.27
N ALA A 75 10.07 -9.47 12.28
CA ALA A 75 10.94 -8.59 11.52
C ALA A 75 11.60 -7.53 12.42
N GLN A 76 10.83 -6.93 13.33
CA GLN A 76 11.34 -5.95 14.29
C GLN A 76 12.40 -6.56 15.23
N GLY A 77 12.19 -7.81 15.69
CA GLY A 77 13.17 -8.56 16.46
C GLY A 77 14.49 -8.78 15.70
N LYS A 78 14.41 -9.19 14.43
CA LYS A 78 15.58 -9.33 13.56
C LYS A 78 16.31 -8.01 13.35
N ILE A 79 15.59 -6.92 13.12
CA ILE A 79 16.18 -5.58 12.97
C ILE A 79 16.91 -5.17 14.25
N ARG A 80 16.35 -5.44 15.44
CA ARG A 80 17.02 -5.15 16.71
C ARG A 80 18.32 -5.95 16.86
N ALA A 81 18.32 -7.23 16.49
CA ALA A 81 19.52 -8.07 16.52
C ALA A 81 20.60 -7.52 15.56
N ILE A 82 20.23 -7.27 14.29
CA ILE A 82 21.15 -6.70 13.29
C ILE A 82 21.69 -5.34 13.75
N LYS A 83 20.82 -4.50 14.34
CA LYS A 83 21.23 -3.20 14.87
C LYS A 83 22.30 -3.39 15.95
N LYS A 84 22.13 -4.32 16.89
CA LYS A 84 23.13 -4.63 17.92
C LYS A 84 24.48 -5.04 17.30
N GLU A 85 24.46 -5.96 16.34
CA GLU A 85 25.67 -6.37 15.60
C GLU A 85 26.34 -5.16 14.92
N LEU A 86 25.55 -4.29 14.29
CA LEU A 86 26.08 -3.10 13.61
C LEU A 86 26.72 -2.09 14.57
N TRP A 87 26.14 -1.85 15.75
CA TRP A 87 26.72 -0.95 16.76
C TRP A 87 28.07 -1.44 17.28
N SER A 88 28.30 -2.76 17.28
CA SER A 88 29.59 -3.33 17.64
C SER A 88 30.67 -3.03 16.59
N TYR A 89 30.34 -2.63 15.37
CA TYR A 89 31.32 -2.19 14.38
C TYR A 89 31.45 -0.67 14.35
N LYS A 90 32.55 -0.14 14.91
CA LYS A 90 32.94 1.26 14.75
C LYS A 90 33.90 1.40 13.57
N GLU A 91 33.60 2.34 12.68
CA GLU A 91 34.54 2.71 11.62
C GLU A 91 35.61 3.64 12.19
N PHE A 92 36.88 3.26 12.04
CA PHE A 92 38.03 4.09 12.39
C PHE A 92 38.74 4.53 11.11
N CYS A 93 38.84 5.84 10.91
CA CYS A 93 39.40 6.43 9.70
C CYS A 93 40.57 7.36 10.02
N HIS A 94 41.55 7.39 9.13
CA HIS A 94 42.60 8.41 9.13
C HIS A 94 42.77 8.99 7.72
N LYS A 95 43.12 10.27 7.66
CA LYS A 95 43.44 10.96 6.42
C LYS A 95 44.92 10.77 6.11
N ARG A 96 45.24 10.55 4.83
CA ARG A 96 46.60 10.49 4.31
C ARG A 96 46.69 11.34 3.06
N HIS A 97 47.92 11.70 2.71
CA HIS A 97 48.20 12.48 1.52
C HIS A 97 49.37 11.84 0.79
N THR A 98 49.36 11.94 -0.54
CA THR A 98 50.57 11.70 -1.32
C THR A 98 51.49 12.92 -1.22
N HIS A 99 52.74 12.76 -1.65
CA HIS A 99 53.61 13.92 -1.81
C HIS A 99 53.07 14.90 -2.87
N TRP A 100 53.46 16.16 -2.74
CA TRP A 100 53.16 17.19 -3.74
C TRP A 100 53.95 16.88 -5.01
N GLN A 101 53.27 16.89 -6.15
CA GLN A 101 53.88 16.69 -7.47
C GLN A 101 53.55 17.88 -8.37
N PRO A 102 54.49 18.35 -9.19
CA PRO A 102 54.24 19.45 -10.10
C PRO A 102 53.30 19.04 -11.24
N ARG A 103 52.80 20.05 -11.97
CA ARG A 103 51.97 19.92 -13.19
C ARG A 103 50.48 19.60 -12.97
N SER A 104 49.75 20.49 -12.29
CA SER A 104 48.29 20.40 -12.15
C SER A 104 47.45 20.42 -13.43
N LYS A 105 47.97 20.93 -14.56
CA LYS A 105 47.29 20.92 -15.87
C LYS A 105 47.78 19.79 -16.80
N ALA A 106 48.56 18.85 -16.27
CA ALA A 106 49.03 17.72 -17.07
C ALA A 106 47.85 16.83 -17.53
N PRO A 107 47.94 16.19 -18.71
CA PRO A 107 47.00 15.17 -19.13
C PRO A 107 46.77 14.10 -18.05
N ILE A 108 45.55 13.53 -18.00
CA ILE A 108 45.12 12.57 -16.96
C ILE A 108 46.11 11.39 -16.78
N MET A 109 46.82 11.01 -17.85
CA MET A 109 47.86 9.98 -17.82
C MET A 109 48.96 10.20 -16.78
N TYR A 110 49.11 11.43 -16.29
CA TYR A 110 50.16 11.84 -15.35
C TYR A 110 49.73 11.86 -13.88
N LEU A 111 48.47 11.53 -13.61
CA LEU A 111 47.94 11.31 -12.26
C LEU A 111 48.40 9.95 -11.69
N ASP A 112 48.92 9.07 -12.55
CA ASP A 112 49.56 7.78 -12.24
C ASP A 112 50.80 7.89 -11.35
N ARG A 113 51.44 9.07 -11.30
CA ARG A 113 52.61 9.39 -10.46
C ARG A 113 52.32 9.37 -8.96
N HIS A 114 51.08 9.17 -8.56
CA HIS A 114 50.68 9.13 -7.17
C HIS A 114 50.29 7.70 -6.76
N HIS A 115 51.08 7.13 -5.87
CA HIS A 115 50.78 5.81 -5.30
C HIS A 115 49.90 5.95 -4.05
N LEU A 116 48.62 5.64 -4.18
CA LEU A 116 47.65 5.60 -3.08
C LEU A 116 47.76 4.26 -2.34
N SER A 117 48.23 4.29 -1.10
CA SER A 117 48.36 3.08 -0.29
C SER A 117 47.83 3.29 1.13
N CYS A 118 46.89 2.43 1.51
CA CYS A 118 46.43 2.29 2.89
C CYS A 118 47.21 1.18 3.59
N TYR A 119 47.37 1.29 4.91
CA TYR A 119 47.97 0.21 5.70
C TYR A 119 47.16 -1.08 5.63
N LYS A 120 47.80 -2.22 5.95
CA LYS A 120 47.14 -3.52 6.02
C LYS A 120 45.88 -3.44 6.88
N ARG A 121 44.78 -4.03 6.41
CA ARG A 121 43.43 -4.02 7.05
C ARG A 121 42.69 -2.68 7.02
N TYR A 122 43.18 -1.68 6.29
CA TYR A 122 42.42 -0.48 5.95
C TYR A 122 41.99 -0.51 4.49
N TYR A 123 40.77 -0.08 4.20
CA TYR A 123 40.26 0.13 2.84
C TYR A 123 40.24 1.61 2.49
N LEU A 124 40.36 1.91 1.20
CA LEU A 124 40.22 3.26 0.67
C LEU A 124 38.74 3.65 0.66
N LYS A 125 38.37 4.70 1.39
CA LYS A 125 36.98 5.19 1.48
C LYS A 125 36.72 6.38 0.56
N SER A 126 37.69 7.26 0.41
CA SER A 126 37.58 8.44 -0.45
C SER A 126 38.96 8.90 -0.88
N PHE A 127 39.06 9.50 -2.06
CA PHE A 127 40.25 10.21 -2.50
C PHE A 127 39.82 11.46 -3.28
N VAL A 128 40.53 12.55 -3.08
CA VAL A 128 40.26 13.86 -3.69
C VAL A 128 41.60 14.41 -4.17
N LEU A 129 41.60 15.03 -5.34
CA LEU A 129 42.76 15.74 -5.85
C LEU A 129 42.77 17.16 -5.26
N GLU A 130 43.82 17.48 -4.52
CA GLU A 130 44.07 18.82 -4.00
C GLU A 130 45.08 19.54 -4.88
N ARG A 131 44.79 20.80 -5.20
CA ARG A 131 45.73 21.70 -5.87
C ARG A 131 46.22 22.73 -4.85
N GLN A 132 47.51 23.04 -4.87
CA GLN A 132 48.08 24.08 -4.00
C GLN A 132 47.65 25.50 -4.41
N GLY A 133 47.17 25.67 -5.64
CA GLY A 133 46.67 26.93 -6.15
C GLY A 133 46.04 26.81 -7.53
N ASN A 134 45.61 27.94 -8.08
CA ASN A 134 44.77 27.97 -9.28
C ASN A 134 45.56 28.05 -10.60
N TRP A 135 46.86 28.35 -10.56
CA TRP A 135 47.70 28.49 -11.76
C TRP A 135 48.08 27.15 -12.39
N ASN A 136 48.45 27.15 -13.68
CA ASN A 136 48.62 25.94 -14.50
C ASN A 136 49.74 24.99 -14.03
N SER A 137 50.76 25.52 -13.34
CA SER A 137 51.90 24.75 -12.82
C SER A 137 51.77 24.42 -11.32
N ALA A 138 50.61 24.69 -10.70
CA ALA A 138 50.42 24.41 -9.28
C ALA A 138 50.70 22.94 -8.96
N TYR A 139 51.28 22.70 -7.78
CA TYR A 139 51.48 21.36 -7.27
C TYR A 139 50.14 20.71 -6.95
N ILE A 140 50.07 19.40 -7.14
CA ILE A 140 48.92 18.56 -6.82
C ILE A 140 49.31 17.43 -5.88
N ARG A 141 48.35 16.96 -5.11
CA ARG A 141 48.45 15.72 -4.35
C ARG A 141 47.08 15.09 -4.22
N TYR A 142 47.04 13.80 -3.93
CA TYR A 142 45.80 13.19 -3.45
C TYR A 142 45.69 13.31 -1.94
N ALA A 143 44.53 13.76 -1.47
CA ALA A 143 44.06 13.61 -0.10
C ALA A 143 43.09 12.43 -0.05
N PHE A 144 43.38 11.43 0.77
CA PHE A 144 42.59 10.21 0.82
C PHE A 144 42.31 9.75 2.24
N LYS A 145 41.21 9.02 2.42
CA LYS A 145 40.78 8.45 3.70
C LYS A 145 40.94 6.94 3.66
N CYS A 146 41.70 6.42 4.61
CA CYS A 146 41.82 5.00 4.88
C CYS A 146 41.00 4.67 6.12
N CYS A 147 40.07 3.73 6.00
CA CYS A 147 39.17 3.34 7.08
C CYS A 147 39.29 1.84 7.37
N ARG A 148 38.97 1.44 8.59
CA ARG A 148 38.80 0.04 8.97
C ARG A 148 37.60 -0.10 9.89
N TYR A 149 36.97 -1.26 9.85
CA TYR A 149 36.00 -1.64 10.88
C TYR A 149 36.75 -2.20 12.09
N VAL A 150 36.35 -1.73 13.27
CA VAL A 150 36.83 -2.23 14.55
C VAL A 150 35.63 -2.78 15.29
N PHE A 151 35.71 -4.05 15.67
CA PHE A 151 34.75 -4.64 16.57
C PHE A 151 35.03 -4.12 17.98
N ILE A 152 34.11 -3.34 18.54
CA ILE A 152 34.17 -2.92 19.94
C ILE A 152 33.35 -3.93 20.72
N VAL A 153 34.04 -4.73 21.52
CA VAL A 153 33.41 -5.51 22.59
C VAL A 153 33.13 -4.51 23.71
N LEU A 154 31.85 -4.22 23.95
CA LEU A 154 31.37 -3.52 25.15
C LEU A 154 30.95 -4.55 26.19
#